data_AF-A0A6M1U6R8-F1
#
_entry.id   AF-A0A6M1U6R8-F1
#
_cell.length_a   1.000
_cell.length_b   1.000
_cell.length_c   1.000
_cell.angle_alpha   90.00
_cell.angle_beta   90.00
_cell.angle_gamma   90.00
#
_symmetry.space_group_name_H-M   'P 1'
#
loop_
_entity.id
_entity.type
_entity.pdbx_description
1 polymer ?
#
loop_
_entity_poly.entity_id
_entity_poly.type
_entity_poly.pdbx_seq_one_letter_code
_entity_poly.pdbx_strand_id
1 'polypeptide(L)'
;MIVICDAQNTQPDAPADRGIAAQDLLFACATEMRRQAAEMAALDAALGRLLELWNGSASQPGAQPGLLPSLLRDLQKADQLRQESEGLATILDLLAQAGGSPTTIRFEAIRAGTPLRDQQTRLLNSANCAAGPAGRGDADHQAP
;
A
#
# COMPACT_ATOMS: atom_id res chain seq x y z
N MET A 1 -32.56 -53.59 -5.98
CA MET A 1 -31.81 -52.72 -5.05
C MET A 1 -30.94 -51.81 -5.91
N ILE A 2 -31.38 -50.58 -6.17
CA ILE A 2 -30.68 -49.61 -7.01
C ILE A 2 -30.05 -48.61 -6.04
N VAL A 3 -28.72 -48.59 -5.98
CA VAL A 3 -27.97 -47.59 -5.20
C VAL A 3 -27.75 -46.40 -6.12
N ILE A 4 -28.44 -45.29 -5.80
CA ILE A 4 -28.17 -43.98 -6.38
C ILE A 4 -26.97 -43.43 -5.60
N CYS A 5 -25.80 -43.35 -6.23
CA CYS A 5 -24.67 -42.60 -5.69
C CYS A 5 -24.90 -41.12 -6.01
N ASP A 6 -25.45 -40.41 -5.02
CA ASP A 6 -25.61 -38.97 -5.02
C ASP A 6 -24.28 -38.23 -5.19
N ALA A 7 -24.41 -37.07 -5.82
CA ALA A 7 -23.38 -36.10 -6.11
C ALA A 7 -22.42 -35.88 -4.93
N GLN A 8 -21.13 -36.14 -5.15
CA GLN A 8 -20.09 -35.50 -4.37
C GLN A 8 -20.11 -34.01 -4.72
N ASN A 9 -20.81 -33.28 -3.86
CA ASN A 9 -20.78 -31.84 -3.69
C ASN A 9 -19.32 -31.41 -3.41
N THR A 10 -18.56 -31.12 -4.47
CA THR A 10 -17.27 -30.43 -4.37
C THR A 10 -17.56 -29.00 -3.95
N GLN A 11 -17.65 -28.81 -2.64
CA GLN A 11 -17.73 -27.50 -2.01
C GLN A 11 -16.49 -26.69 -2.48
N PRO A 12 -16.65 -25.54 -3.16
CA PRO A 12 -15.51 -24.72 -3.52
C PRO A 12 -14.85 -24.25 -2.22
N ASP A 13 -13.55 -24.48 -2.11
CA ASP A 13 -12.68 -23.92 -1.08
C ASP A 13 -13.13 -22.51 -0.73
N ALA A 14 -13.65 -22.32 0.49
CA ALA A 14 -13.82 -20.99 1.04
C ALA A 14 -12.44 -20.30 0.93
N PRO A 15 -12.36 -19.07 0.38
CA PRO A 15 -11.07 -18.40 0.27
C PRO A 15 -10.49 -18.32 1.67
N ALA A 16 -9.37 -19.03 1.89
CA ALA A 16 -8.68 -19.05 3.17
C ALA A 16 -8.61 -17.64 3.73
N ASP A 17 -8.89 -17.50 5.02
CA ASP A 17 -8.87 -16.27 5.80
C ASP A 17 -7.49 -15.62 5.68
N ARG A 18 -7.26 -14.92 4.56
CA ARG A 18 -5.97 -14.32 4.19
C ARG A 18 -5.82 -13.08 5.03
N GLY A 19 -5.04 -13.22 6.08
CA GLY A 19 -4.58 -12.10 6.88
C GLY A 19 -3.07 -11.97 6.86
N ILE A 20 -2.60 -10.86 7.39
CA ILE A 20 -1.19 -10.47 7.42
C ILE A 20 -0.76 -10.28 8.85
N ALA A 21 0.47 -10.68 9.20
CA ALA A 21 0.98 -10.37 10.53
C ALA A 21 1.09 -8.85 10.70
N ALA A 22 0.66 -8.34 11.86
CA ALA A 22 0.72 -6.91 12.18
C ALA A 22 2.12 -6.32 11.98
N GLN A 23 3.18 -7.08 12.29
CA GLN A 23 4.57 -6.67 12.09
C GLN A 23 4.93 -6.45 10.61
N ASP A 24 4.47 -7.33 9.72
CA ASP A 24 4.75 -7.23 8.28
C ASP A 24 3.96 -6.06 7.69
N LEU A 25 2.73 -5.85 8.18
CA LEU A 25 1.93 -4.70 7.80
C LEU A 25 2.56 -3.38 8.28
N LEU A 26 3.10 -3.32 9.50
CA LEU A 26 3.85 -2.16 10.00
C LEU A 26 5.08 -1.87 9.13
N PHE A 27 5.82 -2.90 8.73
CA PHE A 27 6.95 -2.74 7.82
C PHE A 27 6.52 -2.20 6.44
N ALA A 28 5.42 -2.69 5.89
CA ALA A 28 4.85 -2.18 4.65
C ALA A 28 4.37 -0.72 4.79
N CYS A 29 3.72 -0.37 5.89
CA CYS A 29 3.35 1.02 6.20
C CYS A 29 4.57 1.93 6.28
N ALA A 30 5.64 1.52 6.97
CA ALA A 30 6.88 2.29 7.04
C ALA A 30 7.51 2.50 5.66
N THR A 31 7.46 1.48 4.79
CA THR A 31 7.95 1.57 3.42
C THR A 31 7.12 2.54 2.58
N GLU A 32 5.79 2.46 2.68
CA GLU A 32 4.89 3.37 1.96
C GLU A 32 5.03 4.82 2.44
N MET A 33 5.22 5.05 3.74
CA MET A 33 5.48 6.39 4.28
C MET A 33 6.77 7.00 3.71
N ARG A 34 7.84 6.22 3.57
CA ARG A 34 9.09 6.70 2.94
C ARG A 34 8.86 7.06 1.46
N ARG A 35 8.06 6.27 0.74
CA ARG A 35 7.69 6.55 -0.65
C ARG A 35 6.89 7.85 -0.76
N GLN A 36 5.90 8.04 0.10
CA GLN A 36 5.10 9.28 0.15
C GLN A 36 5.95 10.51 0.50
N ALA A 37 6.90 10.39 1.43
CA ALA A 37 7.81 11.47 1.77
C ALA A 37 8.69 11.89 0.57
N ALA A 38 9.21 10.92 -0.20
CA ALA A 38 9.98 11.20 -1.41
C ALA A 38 9.14 11.92 -2.49
N GLU A 39 7.88 11.51 -2.66
CA GLU A 39 6.94 12.12 -3.60
C GLU A 39 6.52 13.52 -3.18
N MET A 40 6.35 13.75 -1.87
CA MET A 40 6.08 15.08 -1.33
C MET A 40 7.26 16.03 -1.57
N ALA A 41 8.50 15.55 -1.39
CA ALA A 41 9.69 16.33 -1.71
C ALA A 41 9.79 16.65 -3.22
N ALA A 42 9.41 15.72 -4.09
CA ALA A 42 9.36 15.95 -5.53
C ALA A 42 8.31 17.00 -5.92
N LEU A 43 7.14 16.96 -5.27
CA LEU A 43 6.06 17.93 -5.43
C LEU A 43 6.49 19.33 -4.96
N ASP A 44 7.11 19.43 -3.79
CA ASP A 44 7.66 20.70 -3.27
C ASP A 44 8.67 21.32 -4.24
N ALA A 45 9.61 20.51 -4.74
CA ALA A 45 10.57 20.96 -5.75
C ALA A 45 9.91 21.38 -7.08
N ALA A 46 8.81 20.74 -7.49
CA ALA A 46 8.05 21.12 -8.68
C ALA A 46 7.34 22.47 -8.50
N LEU A 47 6.70 22.67 -7.34
CA LEU A 47 6.08 23.94 -6.98
C LEU A 47 7.10 25.07 -6.88
N GLY A 48 8.28 24.82 -6.30
CA GLY A 48 9.39 25.78 -6.26
C GLY A 48 9.80 26.25 -7.66
N ARG A 49 10.00 25.32 -8.60
CA ARG A 49 10.30 25.65 -10.01
C ARG A 49 9.18 26.44 -10.68
N LEU A 50 7.91 26.11 -10.40
CA LEU A 50 6.77 26.86 -10.93
C LEU A 50 6.74 28.30 -10.41
N LEU A 51 7.04 28.52 -9.13
CA LEU A 51 7.13 29.84 -8.53
C LEU A 51 8.29 30.67 -9.11
N GLU A 52 9.45 30.06 -9.33
CA GLU A 52 10.59 30.70 -10.00
C GLU A 52 10.23 31.13 -11.43
N LEU A 53 9.59 30.24 -12.19
CA LEU A 53 9.11 30.52 -13.54
C LEU A 53 8.08 31.66 -13.56
N TRP A 54 7.14 31.66 -12.61
CA TRP A 54 6.14 32.72 -12.48
C TRP A 54 6.79 34.07 -12.17
N ASN A 55 7.74 34.09 -11.23
CA ASN A 55 8.43 35.32 -10.83
C ASN A 55 9.33 35.87 -11.96
N GLY A 56 9.99 34.99 -12.72
CA GLY A 56 10.78 35.37 -13.89
C GLY A 56 9.93 35.78 -15.11
N SER A 57 8.72 35.27 -15.24
CA SER A 57 7.80 35.55 -16.36
C SER A 57 6.95 36.81 -16.17
N ALA A 58 6.90 37.40 -14.96
CA ALA A 58 6.20 38.66 -14.71
C ALA A 58 6.75 39.85 -15.54
N SER A 59 7.91 39.67 -16.20
CA SER A 59 8.52 40.65 -17.10
C SER A 59 8.35 40.36 -18.59
N GLN A 60 7.66 39.29 -19.01
CA GLN A 60 7.48 38.98 -20.44
C GLN A 60 6.01 38.72 -20.83
N PRO A 61 5.47 39.46 -21.83
CA PRO A 61 4.12 39.25 -22.32
C PRO A 61 4.08 38.01 -23.22
N GLY A 62 3.55 36.92 -22.67
CA GLY A 62 3.37 35.64 -23.36
C GLY A 62 3.17 34.53 -22.34
N ALA A 63 1.94 34.28 -21.93
CA ALA A 63 1.61 33.24 -20.94
C ALA A 63 2.22 31.90 -21.36
N GLN A 64 3.07 31.32 -20.51
CA GLN A 64 3.75 30.05 -20.81
C GLN A 64 2.74 28.90 -20.92
N PRO A 65 2.52 28.32 -22.11
CA PRO A 65 1.41 27.40 -22.37
C PRO A 65 1.50 26.04 -21.65
N GLY A 66 2.60 25.75 -20.94
CA GLY A 66 2.81 24.49 -20.20
C GLY A 66 2.57 24.57 -18.68
N LEU A 67 2.36 25.76 -18.12
CA LEU A 67 2.37 25.97 -16.67
C LEU A 67 1.10 25.42 -15.99
N LEU A 68 -0.06 25.67 -16.59
CA LEU A 68 -1.36 25.21 -16.06
C LEU A 68 -1.50 23.67 -16.09
N PRO A 69 -1.14 22.95 -17.17
CA PRO A 69 -1.14 21.48 -17.16
C PRO A 69 -0.17 20.86 -16.14
N SER A 70 0.99 21.50 -15.89
CA SER A 70 1.94 21.04 -14.87
C SER A 70 1.33 21.19 -13.47
N LEU A 71 0.78 22.38 -13.16
CA LEU A 71 0.15 22.65 -11.88
C LEU A 71 -1.03 21.70 -11.61
N LEU A 72 -1.85 21.41 -12.63
CA LEU A 72 -2.96 20.47 -12.48
C LEU A 72 -2.47 19.06 -12.13
N ARG A 73 -1.38 18.60 -12.77
CA ARG A 73 -0.75 17.31 -12.45
C ARG A 73 -0.21 17.28 -11.03
N ASP A 74 0.42 18.36 -10.59
CA ASP A 74 0.98 18.50 -9.25
C ASP A 74 -0.13 18.50 -8.18
N LEU A 75 -1.25 19.18 -8.44
CA LEU A 75 -2.43 19.16 -7.57
C LEU A 75 -3.09 17.77 -7.51
N GLN A 76 -3.20 17.07 -8.63
CA GLN A 76 -3.70 15.69 -8.67
C GLN A 76 -2.79 14.77 -7.86
N LYS A 77 -1.47 14.95 -7.95
CA LYS A 77 -0.50 14.18 -7.16
C LYS A 77 -0.63 14.49 -5.66
N ALA A 78 -0.83 15.76 -5.30
CA ALA A 78 -1.06 16.17 -3.92
C ALA A 78 -2.32 15.53 -3.33
N ASP A 79 -3.44 15.53 -4.08
CA ASP A 79 -4.68 14.88 -3.63
C ASP A 79 -4.52 13.37 -3.51
N GLN A 80 -3.80 12.73 -4.44
CA GLN A 80 -3.46 11.31 -4.31
C GLN A 80 -2.68 11.05 -3.01
N LEU A 81 -1.63 11.83 -2.72
CA LEU A 81 -0.84 11.64 -1.49
C LEU A 81 -1.66 11.86 -0.22
N ARG A 82 -2.61 12.81 -0.23
CA ARG A 82 -3.56 13.01 0.86
C ARG A 82 -4.41 11.77 1.10
N GLN A 83 -5.04 11.24 0.06
CA GLN A 83 -5.89 10.04 0.15
C GLN A 83 -5.09 8.81 0.62
N GLU A 84 -3.87 8.64 0.12
CA GLU A 84 -3.01 7.55 0.57
C GLU A 84 -2.58 7.73 2.05
N SER A 85 -2.35 8.96 2.51
CA SER A 85 -2.01 9.24 3.92
C SER A 85 -3.18 8.92 4.86
N GLU A 86 -4.42 9.25 4.46
CA GLU A 86 -5.64 8.88 5.18
C GLU A 86 -5.81 7.35 5.27
N GLY A 87 -5.49 6.64 4.18
CA GLY A 87 -5.52 5.18 4.18
C GLY A 87 -4.49 4.56 5.13
N LEU A 88 -3.28 5.14 5.22
CA LEU A 88 -2.27 4.69 6.17
C LEU A 88 -2.67 4.97 7.62
N ALA A 89 -3.24 6.15 7.91
CA ALA A 89 -3.74 6.47 9.24
C ALA A 89 -4.78 5.45 9.70
N THR A 90 -5.72 5.09 8.81
CA THR A 90 -6.73 4.06 9.09
C THR A 90 -6.10 2.70 9.40
N ILE A 91 -5.06 2.30 8.67
CA ILE A 91 -4.34 1.04 8.96
C ILE A 91 -3.60 1.10 10.30
N LEU A 92 -2.96 2.21 10.63
CA LEU A 92 -2.30 2.39 11.92
C LEU A 92 -3.31 2.34 13.07
N ASP A 93 -4.50 2.89 12.90
CA ASP A 93 -5.59 2.79 13.87
C ASP A 93 -6.07 1.33 14.03
N LEU A 94 -6.20 0.57 12.93
CA LEU A 94 -6.53 -0.86 12.99
C LEU A 94 -5.47 -1.65 13.76
N LEU A 95 -4.18 -1.34 13.54
CA LEU A 95 -3.06 -1.97 14.24
C LEU A 95 -3.02 -1.59 15.73
N ALA A 96 -3.30 -0.34 16.06
CA ALA A 96 -3.36 0.13 17.45
C ALA A 96 -4.52 -0.54 18.22
N GLN A 97 -5.68 -0.72 17.58
CA GLN A 97 -6.85 -1.39 18.16
C GLN A 97 -6.68 -2.90 18.30
N ALA A 98 -5.80 -3.51 17.50
CA ALA A 98 -5.61 -4.96 17.46
C ALA A 98 -5.05 -5.56 18.76
N GLY A 99 -4.48 -4.75 19.67
CA GLY A 99 -4.02 -5.17 21.00
C GLY A 99 -2.83 -6.15 20.97
N GLY A 100 -1.75 -5.85 21.68
CA GLY A 100 -0.47 -6.57 21.55
C GLY A 100 -0.52 -8.10 21.76
N SER A 101 -0.18 -8.83 20.70
CA SER A 101 0.34 -10.21 20.53
C SER A 101 0.46 -10.42 19.00
N PRO A 102 0.87 -11.56 18.40
CA PRO A 102 0.97 -11.63 16.94
C PRO A 102 -0.44 -11.67 16.32
N THR A 103 -1.03 -10.48 16.13
CA THR A 103 -2.37 -10.31 15.60
C THR A 103 -2.29 -10.29 14.09
N THR A 104 -3.05 -11.19 13.48
CA THR A 104 -3.22 -11.23 12.04
C THR A 104 -4.34 -10.27 11.64
N ILE A 105 -4.04 -9.28 10.80
CA ILE A 105 -5.01 -8.33 10.25
C ILE A 105 -5.58 -8.90 8.95
N ARG A 106 -6.91 -8.99 8.84
CA ARG A 106 -7.56 -9.51 7.63
C ARG A 106 -7.37 -8.56 6.45
N PHE A 107 -7.15 -9.12 5.25
CA PHE A 107 -7.01 -8.31 4.03
C PHE A 107 -8.25 -7.47 3.73
N GLU A 108 -9.44 -7.93 4.13
CA GLU A 108 -10.68 -7.17 4.00
C GLU A 108 -10.63 -5.85 4.78
N ALA A 109 -10.15 -5.87 6.03
CA ALA A 109 -10.03 -4.68 6.85
C ALA A 109 -9.02 -3.68 6.24
N ILE A 110 -7.92 -4.18 5.67
CA ILE A 110 -6.94 -3.37 4.96
C ILE A 110 -7.57 -2.69 3.74
N ARG A 111 -8.31 -3.44 2.91
CA ARG A 111 -8.98 -2.91 1.73
C ARG A 111 -10.05 -1.89 2.08
N ALA A 112 -10.81 -2.12 3.16
CA ALA A 112 -11.80 -1.18 3.65
C ALA A 112 -11.15 0.14 4.12
N GLY A 113 -9.95 0.06 4.71
CA GLY A 113 -9.21 1.23 5.19
C GLY A 113 -8.35 1.94 4.15
N THR A 114 -8.12 1.36 2.96
CA THR A 114 -7.28 1.97 1.91
C THR A 114 -8.05 2.08 0.60
N PRO A 115 -8.73 3.20 0.31
CA PRO A 115 -9.64 3.28 -0.85
C PRO A 115 -8.91 3.21 -2.20
N LEU A 116 -7.61 3.52 -2.23
CA LEU A 116 -6.81 3.52 -3.45
C LEU A 116 -6.24 2.12 -3.76
N ARG A 117 -6.65 1.56 -4.91
CA ARG A 117 -6.23 0.22 -5.37
C ARG A 117 -4.72 0.07 -5.52
N ASP A 118 -4.04 1.12 -5.96
CA ASP A 118 -2.59 1.10 -6.12
C ASP A 118 -1.90 1.04 -4.77
N GLN A 119 -2.42 1.76 -3.77
CA GLN A 119 -1.93 1.70 -2.40
C GLN A 119 -2.15 0.32 -1.79
N GLN A 120 -3.35 -0.25 -1.93
CA GLN A 120 -3.64 -1.63 -1.50
C GLN A 120 -2.63 -2.62 -2.08
N THR A 121 -2.37 -2.52 -3.38
CA THR A 121 -1.46 -3.41 -4.10
C THR A 121 -0.04 -3.33 -3.53
N ARG A 122 0.47 -2.11 -3.30
CA ARG A 122 1.81 -1.91 -2.73
C ARG A 122 1.93 -2.43 -1.30
N LEU A 123 0.95 -2.16 -0.45
CA LEU A 123 0.93 -2.61 0.94
C LEU A 123 0.90 -4.13 1.04
N LEU A 124 -0.01 -4.78 0.30
CA LEU A 124 -0.18 -6.24 0.32
C LEU A 124 1.01 -6.97 -0.32
N ASN A 125 1.60 -6.43 -1.39
CA ASN A 125 2.79 -7.03 -2.00
C ASN A 125 4.03 -6.89 -1.12
N SER A 126 4.26 -5.71 -0.53
CA SER A 126 5.44 -5.45 0.29
C SER A 126 5.46 -6.32 1.53
N ALA A 127 4.31 -6.54 2.16
CA ALA A 127 4.22 -7.38 3.34
C ALA A 127 4.22 -8.89 3.02
N ASN A 128 3.75 -9.33 1.84
CA ASN A 128 3.95 -10.72 1.39
C ASN A 128 5.42 -11.04 1.12
N CYS A 129 6.22 -10.07 0.67
CA CYS A 129 7.67 -10.25 0.51
C CYS A 129 8.41 -10.36 1.86
N ALA A 130 7.89 -9.72 2.92
CA ALA A 130 8.45 -9.85 4.27
C ALA A 130 8.14 -11.22 4.90
N ALA A 131 7.04 -11.86 4.50
CA ALA A 131 6.58 -13.17 5.00
C ALA A 131 7.22 -14.40 4.30
N GLY A 132 8.27 -14.24 3.47
CA GLY A 132 9.01 -15.34 2.83
C GLY A 132 9.75 -16.24 3.84
N PRO A 133 10.00 -17.53 3.52
CA PRO A 133 9.82 -18.66 4.44
C PRO A 133 10.83 -18.67 5.60
N ALA A 134 10.34 -18.39 6.80
CA ALA A 134 10.92 -18.94 8.02
C ALA A 134 10.47 -20.40 8.14
N GLY A 135 11.27 -21.34 7.62
CA GLY A 135 10.94 -22.77 7.66
C GLY A 135 12.09 -23.72 7.30
N ARG A 136 12.87 -24.07 8.32
CA ARG A 136 13.50 -25.39 8.59
C ARG A 136 14.35 -26.09 7.51
N GLY A 137 15.63 -26.19 7.86
CA GLY A 137 16.48 -27.36 7.64
C GLY A 137 17.67 -27.26 8.61
N ASP A 138 17.45 -27.38 9.93
CA ASP A 138 17.72 -28.64 10.64
C ASP A 138 17.63 -29.87 9.75
N ALA A 139 18.75 -30.21 9.13
CA ALA A 139 19.06 -31.56 8.70
C ALA A 139 20.28 -32.02 9.49
N ASP A 140 19.97 -32.88 10.45
CA ASP A 140 20.80 -33.76 11.25
C ASP A 140 22.29 -33.84 10.91
N HIS A 141 23.07 -33.45 11.92
CA HIS A 141 24.39 -33.98 12.19
C HIS A 141 24.24 -35.47 12.57
N GLN A 142 24.30 -36.37 11.59
CA GLN A 142 24.49 -37.80 11.85
C GLN A 142 25.73 -38.30 11.12
N ALA A 143 26.80 -38.45 11.90
CA ALA A 143 27.99 -39.22 11.59
C ALA A 143 27.64 -40.71 11.37
N PRO A 144 28.51 -41.48 10.73
CA PRO A 144 29.71 -41.99 11.43
C PRO A 144 31.05 -41.59 10.81
#